data_AF-A0A367Q543-F1
#
_entry.id   AF-A0A367Q543-F1
#
_cell.length_a   1.000
_cell.length_b   1.000
_cell.length_c   1.000
_cell.angle_alpha   90.00
_cell.angle_beta   90.00
_cell.angle_gamma   90.00
#
_symmetry.space_group_name_H-M   'P 1'
#
loop_
_entity.id
_entity.type
_entity.pdbx_description
1 polymer ?
#
loop_
_entity_poly.entity_id
_entity_poly.type
_entity_poly.pdbx_seq_one_letter_code
_entity_poly.pdbx_strand_id
1 'polypeptide(L)'
;MSATYQKLLHQWATLAPSECLTTDRDRKFKVRILSNVEKRNSDKAWRMVSFENIEWRLSNSEGQALEQLNFLLLTTINHCAARQASIGFTFTELGVTAVICNGLKSQPQFHPAIAALDAYIQLLEF
;
A
#
# COMPACT_ATOMS: atom_id res chain seq x y z
N MET A 1 -18.21 1.61 -3.56
CA MET A 1 -17.00 2.46 -3.45
C MET A 1 -15.71 1.62 -3.57
N SER A 2 -15.66 0.61 -4.44
CA SER A 2 -14.57 -0.39 -4.49
C SER A 2 -13.39 -0.06 -5.44
N ALA A 3 -13.30 1.16 -5.99
CA ALA A 3 -12.37 1.49 -7.08
C ALA A 3 -11.06 2.16 -6.62
N THR A 4 -11.05 2.87 -5.48
CA THR A 4 -9.89 3.69 -5.06
C THR A 4 -8.67 2.82 -4.78
N TYR A 5 -8.82 1.79 -3.94
CA TYR A 5 -7.72 0.87 -3.63
C TYR A 5 -7.11 0.21 -4.89
N GLN A 6 -7.96 -0.27 -5.78
CA GLN A 6 -7.53 -0.94 -7.02
C GLN A 6 -6.81 0.02 -7.97
N LYS A 7 -7.31 1.26 -8.10
CA LYS A 7 -6.69 2.30 -8.91
C LYS A 7 -5.30 2.64 -8.38
N LEU A 8 -5.16 2.80 -7.07
CA LEU A 8 -3.88 3.12 -6.44
C LEU A 8 -2.84 2.01 -6.68
N LEU A 9 -3.20 0.74 -6.48
CA LEU A 9 -2.26 -0.36 -6.74
C LEU A 9 -1.80 -0.40 -8.21
N HIS A 10 -2.71 -0.12 -9.15
CA HIS A 10 -2.36 -0.03 -10.56
C HIS A 10 -1.38 1.12 -10.83
N GLN A 11 -1.66 2.32 -10.31
CA GLN A 11 -0.77 3.48 -10.43
C GLN A 11 0.62 3.20 -9.85
N TRP A 12 0.69 2.57 -8.67
CA TRP A 12 1.97 2.22 -8.07
C TRP A 12 2.76 1.26 -8.97
N ALA A 13 2.13 0.20 -9.50
CA ALA A 13 2.82 -0.73 -10.41
C ALA A 13 3.28 -0.07 -11.72
N THR A 14 2.55 0.93 -12.21
CA THR A 14 2.95 1.71 -13.39
C THR A 14 4.15 2.62 -13.09
N LEU A 15 4.17 3.29 -11.93
CA LEU A 15 5.20 4.27 -11.58
C LEU A 15 6.48 3.62 -11.03
N ALA A 16 6.35 2.49 -10.33
CA ALA A 16 7.47 1.76 -9.74
C ALA A 16 7.40 0.25 -10.03
N PRO A 17 7.55 -0.16 -11.31
CA PRO A 17 7.44 -1.57 -11.71
C PRO A 17 8.53 -2.47 -11.13
N SER A 18 9.63 -1.93 -10.60
CA SER A 18 10.64 -2.71 -9.88
C SER A 18 10.22 -3.10 -8.46
N GLU A 19 9.23 -2.40 -7.89
CA GLU A 19 8.69 -2.64 -6.54
C GLU A 19 7.51 -3.63 -6.57
N CYS A 20 6.91 -3.83 -7.76
CA CYS A 20 5.69 -4.60 -7.98
C CYS A 20 5.85 -5.63 -9.11
N LEU A 21 5.26 -6.82 -8.95
CA LEU A 21 5.10 -7.78 -10.06
C LEU A 21 3.61 -8.08 -10.28
N THR A 22 3.10 -7.74 -11.46
CA THR A 22 1.73 -8.08 -11.90
C THR A 22 1.70 -9.52 -12.39
N THR A 23 0.69 -10.30 -12.00
CA THR A 23 0.48 -11.65 -12.55
C THR A 23 -0.68 -11.69 -13.54
N ASP A 24 -0.51 -12.39 -14.66
CA ASP A 24 -1.47 -12.37 -15.80
C ASP A 24 -2.83 -13.02 -15.51
N ARG A 25 -2.93 -13.90 -14.51
CA ARG A 25 -4.11 -14.78 -14.35
C ARG A 25 -5.18 -14.30 -13.39
N ASP A 26 -4.91 -13.26 -12.64
CA ASP A 26 -5.89 -12.56 -11.83
C ASP A 26 -5.23 -11.24 -11.46
N ARG A 27 -6.06 -10.20 -11.34
CA ARG A 27 -5.67 -8.94 -10.76
C ARG A 27 -5.11 -9.20 -9.35
N LYS A 28 -3.80 -9.44 -9.25
CA LYS A 28 -3.03 -9.74 -8.04
C LYS A 28 -1.68 -9.06 -8.20
N PHE A 29 -1.27 -8.33 -7.17
CA PHE A 29 0.03 -7.68 -7.10
C PHE A 29 0.93 -8.47 -6.18
N LYS A 30 2.14 -8.76 -6.65
CA LYS A 30 3.22 -9.23 -5.80
C LYS A 30 4.03 -8.02 -5.37
N VAL A 31 4.11 -7.79 -4.07
CA VAL A 31 4.93 -6.73 -3.47
C VAL A 31 6.13 -7.39 -2.81
N ARG A 32 7.31 -6.81 -2.98
CA ARG A 32 8.56 -7.38 -2.48
C ARG A 32 8.53 -7.39 -0.96
N ILE A 33 8.80 -8.56 -0.36
CA ILE A 33 8.98 -8.66 1.08
C ILE A 33 10.33 -8.05 1.40
N LEU A 34 10.30 -7.13 2.35
CA LEU A 34 11.49 -6.48 2.87
C LEU A 34 12.06 -7.43 3.93
N SER A 35 13.23 -8.00 3.66
CA SER A 35 13.89 -8.96 4.55
C SER A 35 14.18 -8.39 5.95
N ASN A 36 14.25 -7.06 6.06
CA ASN A 36 14.39 -6.33 7.32
C ASN A 36 13.07 -6.16 8.10
N VAL A 37 11.92 -6.38 7.46
CA VAL A 37 10.59 -6.25 8.07
C VAL A 37 10.05 -7.62 8.46
N GLU A 38 10.16 -8.59 7.56
CA GLU A 38 9.88 -9.99 7.87
C GLU A 38 11.19 -10.77 7.78
N LYS A 39 11.64 -11.36 8.89
CA LYS A 39 12.79 -12.27 8.95
C LYS A 39 12.56 -13.48 8.04
N ARG A 40 12.73 -13.31 6.73
CA ARG A 40 12.66 -14.35 5.73
C ARG A 40 14.06 -14.57 5.15
N ASN A 41 14.38 -15.85 4.91
CA ASN A 41 15.68 -16.28 4.41
C ASN A 41 15.92 -15.97 2.91
N SER A 42 15.14 -15.05 2.31
CA SER A 42 15.24 -14.72 0.89
C SER A 42 14.93 -13.26 0.63
N ASP A 43 15.92 -12.54 0.08
CA ASP A 43 15.80 -11.15 -0.36
C ASP A 43 14.93 -10.97 -1.62
N LYS A 44 14.46 -12.09 -2.19
CA LYS A 44 13.56 -12.14 -3.35
C LYS A 44 12.17 -12.65 -2.98
N ALA A 45 11.83 -12.73 -1.70
CA ALA A 45 10.51 -13.16 -1.28
C ALA A 45 9.46 -12.10 -1.70
N TRP A 46 8.30 -12.56 -2.15
CA TRP A 46 7.18 -11.72 -2.58
C TRP A 46 5.93 -12.10 -1.79
N ARG A 47 5.10 -11.11 -1.46
CA ARG A 47 3.76 -11.33 -0.90
C ARG A 47 2.71 -10.91 -1.91
N MET A 48 1.65 -11.71 -1.97
CA MET A 48 0.51 -11.44 -2.84
C MET A 48 -0.50 -10.53 -2.13
N VAL A 49 -0.95 -9.51 -2.86
CA VAL A 49 -2.04 -8.61 -2.51
C VAL A 49 -3.07 -8.72 -3.64
N SER A 50 -4.30 -9.11 -3.31
CA SER A 50 -5.35 -9.33 -4.31
C SER A 50 -6.15 -8.05 -4.59
N PHE A 51 -6.78 -7.98 -5.76
CA PHE A 51 -7.77 -6.93 -6.06
C PHE A 51 -9.16 -7.28 -5.51
N GLU A 52 -9.25 -8.22 -4.58
CA GLU A 52 -10.52 -8.53 -3.93
C GLU A 52 -11.06 -7.27 -3.22
N ASN A 53 -12.37 -7.20 -3.02
CA ASN A 53 -13.00 -6.06 -2.37
C ASN A 53 -12.61 -6.06 -0.88
N ILE A 54 -11.45 -5.47 -0.58
CA ILE A 54 -10.89 -5.38 0.76
C ILE A 54 -11.84 -4.62 1.70
N GLU A 55 -12.55 -3.59 1.21
CA GLU A 55 -13.58 -2.91 2.01
C GLU A 55 -14.66 -3.87 2.49
N TRP A 56 -15.20 -4.68 1.57
CA TRP A 56 -16.22 -5.68 1.90
C TRP A 56 -15.66 -6.80 2.80
N ARG A 57 -14.42 -7.23 2.58
CA ARG A 57 -13.79 -8.26 3.42
C ARG A 57 -13.51 -7.79 4.83
N LEU A 58 -13.06 -6.54 4.99
CA LEU A 58 -12.90 -5.93 6.30
C LEU A 58 -14.26 -5.77 7.02
N SER A 59 -15.29 -5.31 6.31
CA SER A 59 -16.61 -5.14 6.91
C SER A 59 -17.25 -6.45 7.37
N ASN A 60 -16.92 -7.56 6.72
CA ASN A 60 -17.43 -8.89 7.07
C ASN A 60 -16.45 -9.73 7.89
N SER A 61 -15.30 -9.15 8.30
CA SER A 61 -14.23 -9.88 9.01
C SER A 61 -13.78 -11.17 8.29
N GLU A 62 -13.84 -11.17 6.96
CA GLU A 62 -13.53 -12.33 6.13
C GLU A 62 -12.07 -12.32 5.63
N GLY A 63 -11.40 -13.44 5.81
CA GLY A 63 -10.09 -13.72 5.19
C GLY A 63 -8.93 -12.87 5.74
N GLN A 64 -7.87 -12.78 4.95
CA GLN A 64 -6.59 -12.16 5.33
C GLN A 64 -6.49 -10.66 4.95
N ALA A 65 -7.62 -9.96 4.80
CA ALA A 65 -7.64 -8.59 4.29
C ALA A 65 -6.85 -7.60 5.19
N LEU A 66 -6.99 -7.74 6.51
CA LEU A 66 -6.25 -6.91 7.47
C LEU A 66 -4.74 -7.18 7.42
N GLU A 67 -4.32 -8.44 7.33
CA GLU A 67 -2.91 -8.83 7.20
C GLU A 67 -2.29 -8.26 5.92
N GLN A 68 -3.04 -8.29 4.81
CA GLN A 68 -2.61 -7.71 3.54
C GLN A 68 -2.44 -6.19 3.63
N LEU A 69 -3.38 -5.49 4.26
CA LEU A 69 -3.26 -4.03 4.44
C LEU A 69 -2.14 -3.64 5.39
N ASN A 70 -1.92 -4.40 6.47
CA ASN A 70 -0.79 -4.16 7.37
C ASN A 70 0.54 -4.35 6.64
N PHE A 71 0.63 -5.39 5.82
CA PHE A 71 1.81 -5.61 5.00
C PHE A 71 2.03 -4.46 3.98
N LEU A 72 0.96 -4.03 3.31
CA LEU A 72 1.01 -2.91 2.37
C LEU A 72 1.52 -1.65 3.06
N LEU A 73 0.94 -1.30 4.22
CA LEU A 73 1.35 -0.14 5.02
C LEU A 73 2.84 -0.19 5.37
N LEU A 74 3.31 -1.31 5.91
CA LEU A 74 4.72 -1.49 6.28
C LEU A 74 5.64 -1.37 5.05
N THR A 75 5.21 -1.89 3.91
CA THR A 75 5.99 -1.81 2.68
C THR A 75 6.10 -0.37 2.20
N THR A 76 4.98 0.37 2.17
CA THR A 76 4.97 1.78 1.79
C THR A 76 5.83 2.64 2.71
N ILE A 77 5.74 2.44 4.03
CA ILE A 77 6.58 3.16 5.01
C ILE A 77 8.07 2.91 4.74
N ASN A 78 8.45 1.66 4.47
CA ASN A 78 9.85 1.33 4.19
C ASN A 78 10.32 1.97 2.88
N HIS A 79 9.51 1.93 1.81
CA HIS A 79 9.84 2.60 0.56
C HIS A 79 10.02 4.13 0.74
N CYS A 80 9.18 4.76 1.57
CA CYS A 80 9.38 6.16 1.96
C CYS A 80 10.73 6.34 2.67
N ALA A 81 11.03 5.52 3.69
CA ALA A 81 12.27 5.61 4.44
C ALA A 81 13.52 5.37 3.57
N ALA A 82 13.47 4.43 2.62
CA ALA A 82 14.54 4.18 1.66
C ALA A 82 14.82 5.39 0.75
N ARG A 83 13.79 6.20 0.50
CA ARG A 83 13.88 7.50 -0.19
C ARG A 83 14.15 8.67 0.76
N GLN A 84 14.52 8.39 2.01
CA GLN A 84 14.74 9.38 3.07
C GLN A 84 13.51 10.27 3.35
N ALA A 85 12.32 9.76 3.05
CA ALA A 85 11.06 10.44 3.27
C ALA A 85 10.40 9.97 4.56
N SER A 86 9.89 10.91 5.36
CA SER A 86 9.05 10.63 6.51
C SER A 86 7.58 10.61 6.10
N ILE A 87 6.80 9.78 6.79
CA ILE A 87 5.35 9.69 6.61
C ILE A 87 4.65 9.87 7.95
N GLY A 88 3.68 10.76 7.99
CA GLY A 88 2.82 11.03 9.14
C GLY A 88 1.36 10.71 8.83
N PHE A 89 0.58 10.42 9.87
CA PHE A 89 -0.85 10.10 9.74
C PHE A 89 -1.69 11.04 10.61
N THR A 90 -2.82 11.47 10.07
CA THR A 90 -3.86 12.21 10.80
C THR A 90 -5.15 11.43 10.74
N PHE A 91 -5.79 11.22 11.89
CA PHE A 91 -7.03 10.48 12.03
C PHE A 91 -8.16 11.48 12.33
N THR A 92 -9.22 11.43 11.52
CA THR A 92 -10.37 12.33 11.62
C THR A 92 -11.66 11.54 11.49
N GLU A 93 -12.80 12.17 11.75
CA GLU A 93 -14.12 11.58 11.53
C GLU A 93 -14.39 11.23 10.05
N LEU A 94 -13.72 11.91 9.12
CA LEU A 94 -13.80 11.65 7.69
C LEU A 94 -12.88 10.50 7.22
N GLY A 95 -12.07 9.94 8.12
CA GLY A 95 -11.08 8.90 7.84
C GLY A 95 -9.65 9.30 8.16
N VAL A 96 -8.71 8.56 7.59
CA VAL A 96 -7.28 8.68 7.79
C VAL A 96 -6.63 9.36 6.59
N THR A 97 -5.74 10.31 6.85
CA THR A 97 -4.91 10.95 5.83
C THR A 97 -3.44 10.71 6.13
N ALA A 98 -2.65 10.43 5.10
CA ALA A 98 -1.19 10.33 5.20
C ALA A 98 -0.54 11.54 4.55
N VAL A 99 0.57 11.99 5.14
CA VAL A 99 1.40 13.08 4.60
C VAL A 99 2.83 12.57 4.54
N ILE A 100 3.41 12.61 3.35
CA ILE A 100 4.84 12.38 3.11
C ILE A 100 5.52 13.74 2.93
N CYS A 101 6.77 13.87 3.34
CA CYS A 101 7.69 15.02 3.15
C CYS A 101 7.14 16.25 2.38
N ASN A 102 7.37 17.45 2.91
CA ASN A 102 7.04 18.73 2.24
C ASN A 102 5.57 18.90 1.81
N GLY A 103 4.64 18.06 2.29
CA GLY A 103 3.20 18.29 2.16
C GLY A 103 2.47 17.44 1.13
N LEU A 104 3.11 16.42 0.54
CA LEU A 104 2.43 15.44 -0.33
C LEU A 104 1.41 14.66 0.51
N LYS A 105 0.13 14.91 0.27
CA LYS A 105 -0.97 14.54 1.17
C LYS A 105 -1.99 13.68 0.43
N SER A 106 -2.34 12.54 1.02
CA SER A 106 -3.40 11.69 0.50
C SER A 106 -4.77 12.36 0.63
N GLN A 107 -5.74 11.87 -0.12
CA GLN A 107 -7.15 12.09 0.23
C GLN A 107 -7.48 11.36 1.54
N PRO A 108 -8.56 11.74 2.27
CA PRO A 108 -9.07 10.93 3.37
C PRO A 108 -9.44 9.53 2.89
N GLN A 109 -8.91 8.50 3.56
CA GLN A 109 -9.17 7.09 3.25
C GLN A 109 -9.68 6.36 4.50
N PHE A 110 -10.39 5.26 4.30
CA PHE A 110 -10.92 4.48 5.42
C PHE A 110 -9.84 3.70 6.21
N HIS A 111 -8.64 3.53 5.64
CA HIS A 111 -7.56 2.75 6.26
C HIS A 111 -6.19 3.40 6.05
N PRO A 112 -5.29 3.41 7.07
CA PRO A 112 -3.96 4.03 6.98
C PRO A 112 -3.10 3.48 5.83
N ALA A 113 -3.18 2.18 5.54
CA ALA A 113 -2.45 1.57 4.42
C ALA A 113 -2.79 2.20 3.06
N ILE A 114 -4.05 2.57 2.86
CA ILE A 114 -4.53 3.14 1.58
C ILE A 114 -4.14 4.61 1.52
N ALA A 115 -4.28 5.33 2.63
CA ALA A 115 -3.79 6.70 2.75
C ALA A 115 -2.27 6.77 2.47
N ALA A 116 -1.49 5.85 3.05
CA ALA A 116 -0.05 5.77 2.83
C ALA A 116 0.28 5.53 1.36
N LEU A 117 -0.39 4.56 0.73
CA LEU A 117 -0.17 4.24 -0.68
C LEU A 117 -0.51 5.43 -1.59
N ASP A 118 -1.61 6.12 -1.33
CA ASP A 118 -2.03 7.31 -2.08
C ASP A 118 -0.99 8.44 -1.98
N ALA A 119 -0.53 8.77 -0.76
CA ALA A 119 0.54 9.75 -0.58
C ALA A 119 1.86 9.30 -1.25
N TYR A 120 2.18 8.00 -1.21
CA TYR A 120 3.40 7.48 -1.81
C TYR A 120 3.37 7.51 -3.33
N ILE A 121 2.21 7.26 -3.95
CA ILE A 121 2.03 7.43 -5.40
C ILE A 121 2.30 8.87 -5.81
N GLN A 122 1.81 9.85 -5.03
CA GLN A 122 2.16 11.25 -5.29
C GLN A 122 3.66 11.48 -5.19
N LEU A 123 4.37 10.88 -4.22
CA LEU A 123 5.84 10.95 -4.15
C LEU A 123 6.52 10.34 -5.38
N LEU A 124 5.95 9.31 -5.99
CA LEU A 124 6.51 8.67 -7.18
C LEU A 124 6.32 9.49 -8.47
N GLU A 125 5.35 10.41 -8.50
CA GLU A 125 5.06 11.25 -9.66
C GLU A 125 5.99 12.48 -9.79
N PHE A 126 6.76 12.80 -8.74
CA PHE A 126 7.72 13.92 -8.68
C PHE A 126 9.18 13.43 -8.57
#